data_AF-A0A544Z803-F1
#
_entry.id   AF-A0A544Z803-F1
#
_cell.length_a   1.000
_cell.length_b   1.000
_cell.length_c   1.000
_cell.angle_alpha   90.00
_cell.angle_beta   90.00
_cell.angle_gamma   90.00
#
_symmetry.space_group_name_H-M   'P 1'
#
loop_
_entity.id
_entity.type
_entity.pdbx_description
1 polymer ?
#
loop_
_entity_poly.entity_id
_entity_poly.type
_entity_poly.pdbx_seq_one_letter_code
_entity_poly.pdbx_strand_id
1 'polypeptide(L)'
;MVRDLELARLIYSDALAGIRETPNIVLLLDLSLAAIEFERAIGEDFSARDHFFEALDLLSGFRGVEPWLFGGVAQVGWTAFQLSRYTGVQLKGLDRFDGMILDWITGFPDEHDVDLPSGLLGLGVYALSHPEPAVREKMTAQIITVVENRAERDEHGLFVRLAPYEARMRTRPEVVGHRDLGVAHGSAGLVSFLASVAMSGLPSAQRGAELLSSTLGWLMHQRRPLEGTVYPHSVESRYEPSRSAWCYGDPGVAMAMAVAARATGSAEIAAEARVVARAAITRPPERARVLDACLCHGAAGLVWFGCMAGAEWNLPETADFIHHWSGYIHQQRADGPLHYLVRGGFHRDHSFLEGDLGVALALLTLSTGRPPIWGERMLGSAVLPPERRP
;
A
#
# COMPACT_ATOMS: atom_id res chain seq x y z
N MET A 1 -7.05 4.39 23.17
CA MET A 1 -5.72 5.04 23.27
C MET A 1 -4.73 4.22 24.08
N VAL A 2 -4.72 4.22 25.43
CA VAL A 2 -3.72 3.44 26.21
C VAL A 2 -3.80 1.94 25.90
N ARG A 3 -5.01 1.38 25.90
CA ARG A 3 -5.28 -0.03 25.62
C ARG A 3 -4.80 -0.48 24.22
N ASP A 4 -4.93 0.38 23.22
CA ASP A 4 -4.56 0.05 21.84
C ASP A 4 -3.04 0.08 21.63
N LEU A 5 -2.35 1.00 22.33
CA LEU A 5 -0.89 1.07 22.33
C LEU A 5 -0.26 -0.14 23.02
N GLU A 6 -0.81 -0.56 24.15
CA GLU A 6 -0.39 -1.79 24.84
C GLU A 6 -0.54 -3.03 23.95
N LEU A 7 -1.67 -3.13 23.25
CA LEU A 7 -1.91 -4.21 22.29
C LEU A 7 -0.93 -4.13 21.11
N ALA A 8 -0.67 -2.94 20.56
CA ALA A 8 0.30 -2.75 19.48
C ALA A 8 1.70 -3.25 19.88
N ARG A 9 2.14 -2.95 21.10
CA ARG A 9 3.43 -3.42 21.65
C ARG A 9 3.47 -4.93 21.83
N LEU A 10 2.39 -5.51 22.34
CA LEU A 10 2.30 -6.96 22.51
C LEU A 10 2.43 -7.68 21.17
N ILE A 11 1.69 -7.24 20.15
CA ILE A 11 1.73 -7.83 18.80
C ILE A 11 3.11 -7.61 18.15
N TYR A 12 3.71 -6.43 18.31
CA TYR A 12 5.09 -6.19 17.86
C TYR A 12 6.07 -7.16 18.52
N SER A 13 5.95 -7.40 19.83
CA SER A 13 6.81 -8.35 20.56
C SER A 13 6.61 -9.78 20.07
N ASP A 14 5.37 -10.18 19.79
CA ASP A 14 5.04 -11.50 19.22
C ASP A 14 5.71 -11.67 17.83
N ALA A 15 5.66 -10.63 16.98
CA ALA A 15 6.33 -10.59 15.69
C ALA A 15 7.85 -10.69 15.84
N LEU A 16 8.46 -9.87 16.70
CA LEU A 16 9.90 -9.88 16.95
C LEU A 16 10.40 -11.27 17.38
N ALA A 17 9.66 -11.93 18.28
CA ALA A 17 10.00 -13.27 18.72
C ALA A 17 9.97 -14.28 17.56
N GLY A 18 8.88 -14.31 16.78
CA GLY A 18 8.75 -15.24 15.66
C GLY A 18 9.76 -14.98 14.52
N ILE A 19 10.06 -13.71 14.24
CA ILE A 19 11.07 -13.34 13.23
C ILE A 19 12.47 -13.78 13.68
N ARG A 20 12.79 -13.70 14.97
CA ARG A 20 14.08 -14.18 15.51
C ARG A 20 14.24 -15.70 15.44
N GLU A 21 13.14 -16.45 15.52
CA GLU A 21 13.17 -17.91 15.37
C GLU A 21 13.46 -18.33 13.93
N THR A 22 12.87 -17.62 12.95
CA THR A 22 13.06 -17.89 11.51
C THR A 22 13.29 -16.60 10.73
N PRO A 23 14.49 -16.00 10.83
CA PRO A 23 14.75 -14.71 10.19
C PRO A 23 14.80 -14.85 8.68
N ASN A 24 14.19 -13.91 7.99
CA ASN A 24 14.36 -13.72 6.55
C ASN A 24 14.40 -12.24 6.21
N ILE A 25 14.96 -11.94 5.04
CA ILE A 25 15.24 -10.58 4.58
C ILE A 25 13.97 -9.72 4.61
N VAL A 26 12.84 -10.24 4.12
CA VAL A 26 11.58 -9.47 4.00
C VAL A 26 11.02 -9.11 5.38
N LEU A 27 10.96 -10.09 6.29
CA LEU A 27 10.44 -9.86 7.64
C LEU A 27 11.35 -8.94 8.46
N LEU A 28 12.67 -9.03 8.30
CA LEU A 28 13.59 -8.10 8.97
C LEU A 28 13.47 -6.66 8.44
N LEU A 29 13.23 -6.48 7.14
CA LEU A 29 12.96 -5.15 6.56
C LEU A 29 11.63 -4.57 7.04
N ASP A 30 10.57 -5.41 7.13
CA ASP A 30 9.29 -4.99 7.70
C ASP A 30 9.41 -4.67 9.20
N LEU A 31 10.20 -5.44 9.94
CA LEU A 31 10.48 -5.21 11.35
C LEU A 31 11.28 -3.92 11.58
N SER A 32 12.26 -3.64 10.73
CA SER A 32 12.98 -2.36 10.73
C SER A 32 12.04 -1.18 10.47
N LEU A 33 11.16 -1.29 9.47
CA LEU A 33 10.13 -0.26 9.21
C LEU A 33 9.21 -0.07 10.41
N ALA A 34 8.75 -1.17 11.02
CA ALA A 34 7.91 -1.10 12.20
C ALA A 34 8.64 -0.44 13.38
N ALA A 35 9.90 -0.81 13.63
CA ALA A 35 10.73 -0.20 14.65
C ALA A 35 10.89 1.32 14.46
N ILE A 36 11.13 1.78 13.21
CA ILE A 36 11.18 3.23 12.88
C ILE A 36 9.88 3.92 13.32
N GLU A 37 8.72 3.34 13.02
CA GLU A 37 7.43 3.93 13.37
C GLU A 37 7.20 3.97 14.88
N PHE A 38 7.50 2.88 15.59
CA PHE A 38 7.40 2.84 17.06
C PHE A 38 8.33 3.88 17.71
N GLU A 39 9.60 3.90 17.32
CA GLU A 39 10.60 4.87 17.80
C GLU A 39 10.15 6.32 17.56
N ARG A 40 9.65 6.64 16.37
CA ARG A 40 9.10 7.96 16.03
C ARG A 40 7.87 8.33 16.84
N ALA A 41 7.04 7.35 17.16
CA ALA A 41 5.75 7.58 17.76
C ALA A 41 5.83 7.72 19.28
N ILE A 42 6.72 6.97 19.94
CA ILE A 42 6.78 6.90 21.40
C ILE A 42 8.18 7.17 22.00
N GLY A 43 9.22 7.34 21.18
CA GLY A 43 10.54 7.79 21.63
C GLY A 43 11.40 6.74 22.36
N GLU A 44 11.02 5.47 22.28
CA GLU A 44 11.77 4.34 22.83
C GLU A 44 12.53 3.62 21.71
N ASP A 45 13.66 2.98 22.03
CA ASP A 45 14.50 2.25 21.07
C ASP A 45 13.92 0.88 20.74
N PHE A 46 13.68 0.62 19.45
CA PHE A 46 13.21 -0.66 18.90
C PHE A 46 14.25 -1.28 17.95
N SER A 47 15.50 -0.80 18.02
CA SER A 47 16.64 -1.33 17.26
C SER A 47 16.41 -1.32 15.75
N ALA A 48 15.72 -0.30 15.23
CA ALA A 48 15.37 -0.19 13.81
C ALA A 48 16.56 -0.39 12.87
N ARG A 49 17.70 0.18 13.25
CA ARG A 49 18.96 0.08 12.51
C ARG A 49 19.50 -1.36 12.49
N ASP A 50 19.46 -2.06 13.62
CA ASP A 50 20.05 -3.39 13.75
C ASP A 50 19.26 -4.40 12.91
N HIS A 51 17.93 -4.34 12.94
CA HIS A 51 17.07 -5.16 12.08
C HIS A 51 17.35 -4.97 10.59
N PHE A 52 17.62 -3.73 10.17
CA PHE A 52 17.98 -3.45 8.77
C PHE A 52 19.33 -4.05 8.39
N PHE A 53 20.36 -3.90 9.23
CA PHE A 53 21.69 -4.46 8.92
C PHE A 53 21.70 -5.99 8.98
N GLU A 54 20.93 -6.60 9.88
CA GLU A 54 20.71 -8.05 9.88
C GLU A 54 20.09 -8.52 8.56
N ALA A 55 19.12 -7.78 8.01
CA ALA A 55 18.55 -8.08 6.70
C ALA A 55 19.60 -7.99 5.57
N LEU A 56 20.49 -6.99 5.62
CA LEU A 56 21.57 -6.84 4.64
C LEU A 56 22.61 -7.97 4.72
N ASP A 57 22.93 -8.44 5.92
CA ASP A 57 23.84 -9.56 6.12
C ASP A 57 23.27 -10.84 5.50
N LEU A 58 21.97 -11.12 5.67
CA LEU A 58 21.31 -12.24 5.00
C LEU A 58 21.25 -12.07 3.47
N LEU A 59 21.05 -10.85 2.98
CA LEU A 59 21.00 -10.55 1.55
C LEU A 59 22.34 -10.82 0.85
N SER A 60 23.47 -10.63 1.54
CA SER A 60 24.81 -10.83 0.97
C SER A 60 25.06 -12.26 0.46
N GLY A 61 24.30 -13.24 0.95
CA GLY A 61 24.35 -14.64 0.52
C GLY A 61 23.35 -15.04 -0.58
N PHE A 62 22.41 -14.16 -0.95
CA PHE A 62 21.30 -14.49 -1.86
C PHE A 62 21.58 -14.06 -3.31
N ARG A 63 21.24 -14.93 -4.27
CA ARG A 63 21.22 -14.61 -5.70
C ARG A 63 19.77 -14.63 -6.21
N GLY A 64 19.42 -13.73 -7.12
CA GLY A 64 18.11 -13.73 -7.80
C GLY A 64 16.97 -13.11 -7.01
N VAL A 65 17.21 -11.99 -6.33
CA VAL A 65 16.14 -11.25 -5.63
C VAL A 65 15.32 -10.45 -6.64
N GLU A 66 14.00 -10.63 -6.60
CA GLU A 66 13.03 -9.92 -7.41
C GLU A 66 13.07 -8.40 -7.18
N PRO A 67 12.61 -7.56 -8.13
CA PRO A 67 12.71 -6.10 -8.03
C PRO A 67 11.69 -5.47 -7.07
N TRP A 68 10.73 -6.23 -6.54
CA TRP A 68 9.50 -5.71 -5.96
C TRP A 68 9.66 -4.87 -4.68
N LEU A 69 8.74 -3.92 -4.49
CA LEU A 69 8.63 -3.12 -3.26
C LEU A 69 8.13 -3.93 -2.06
N PHE A 70 7.43 -5.03 -2.32
CA PHE A 70 6.98 -5.98 -1.32
C PHE A 70 7.72 -7.29 -1.57
N GLY A 71 8.78 -7.52 -0.79
CA GLY A 71 9.57 -8.74 -0.82
C GLY A 71 10.81 -8.75 -1.71
N GLY A 72 11.16 -7.63 -2.36
CA GLY A 72 12.27 -7.54 -3.32
C GLY A 72 13.31 -6.45 -3.03
N VAL A 73 14.22 -6.21 -3.99
CA VAL A 73 15.32 -5.23 -3.81
C VAL A 73 14.85 -3.79 -3.66
N ALA A 74 13.70 -3.41 -4.25
CA ALA A 74 13.13 -2.08 -4.02
C ALA A 74 12.70 -1.89 -2.56
N GLN A 75 12.29 -2.96 -1.85
CA GLN A 75 12.02 -2.88 -0.41
C GLN A 75 13.29 -2.53 0.37
N VAL A 76 14.43 -3.16 0.03
CA VAL A 76 15.72 -2.91 0.69
C VAL A 76 16.07 -1.43 0.59
N GLY A 77 16.09 -0.88 -0.64
CA GLY A 77 16.44 0.52 -0.85
C GLY A 77 15.39 1.48 -0.27
N TRP A 78 14.10 1.19 -0.40
CA TRP A 78 13.04 2.03 0.17
C TRP A 78 13.14 2.08 1.70
N THR A 79 13.33 0.96 2.40
CA THR A 79 13.55 0.93 3.86
C THR A 79 14.83 1.67 4.23
N ALA A 80 15.89 1.57 3.43
CA ALA A 80 17.13 2.33 3.63
C ALA A 80 16.89 3.85 3.55
N PHE A 81 16.03 4.31 2.64
CA PHE A 81 15.65 5.72 2.55
C PHE A 81 14.91 6.18 3.81
N GLN A 82 13.97 5.37 4.31
CA GLN A 82 13.25 5.70 5.54
C GLN A 82 14.18 5.73 6.75
N LEU A 83 15.08 4.76 6.88
CA LEU A 83 16.07 4.71 7.97
C LEU A 83 17.04 5.89 7.91
N SER A 84 17.52 6.25 6.71
CA SER A 84 18.40 7.41 6.52
C SER A 84 17.72 8.71 6.93
N ARG A 85 16.43 8.86 6.60
CA ARG A 85 15.64 10.03 6.97
C ARG A 85 15.32 10.10 8.45
N TYR A 86 15.05 8.95 9.07
CA TYR A 86 14.80 8.87 10.50
C TYR A 86 16.06 9.18 11.32
N THR A 87 17.20 8.61 10.94
CA THR A 87 18.46 8.75 11.70
C THR A 87 19.27 9.99 11.31
N GLY A 88 18.99 10.60 10.16
CA GLY A 88 19.83 11.65 9.57
C GLY A 88 21.15 11.14 8.98
N VAL A 89 21.36 9.82 8.92
CA VAL A 89 22.59 9.20 8.42
C VAL A 89 22.35 8.59 7.05
N GLN A 90 23.01 9.10 6.02
CA GLN A 90 22.92 8.54 4.67
C GLN A 90 23.59 7.17 4.59
N LEU A 91 22.83 6.16 4.19
CA LEU A 91 23.34 4.82 3.89
C LEU A 91 23.97 4.77 2.49
N LYS A 92 25.12 4.10 2.38
CA LYS A 92 25.90 3.97 1.13
C LYS A 92 25.70 2.58 0.50
N GLY A 93 26.00 2.46 -0.79
CA GLY A 93 25.97 1.17 -1.51
C GLY A 93 24.58 0.74 -1.97
N LEU A 94 23.65 1.69 -2.09
CA LEU A 94 22.31 1.47 -2.62
C LEU A 94 22.25 1.59 -4.16
N ASP A 95 23.27 2.18 -4.77
CA ASP A 95 23.42 2.40 -6.22
C ASP A 95 23.34 1.12 -7.05
N ARG A 96 23.82 0.00 -6.50
CA ARG A 96 23.68 -1.32 -7.12
C ARG A 96 22.22 -1.76 -7.28
N PHE A 97 21.35 -1.38 -6.35
CA PHE A 97 19.92 -1.69 -6.42
C PHE A 97 19.23 -0.77 -7.43
N ASP A 98 19.67 0.48 -7.53
CA ASP A 98 19.15 1.43 -8.54
C ASP A 98 19.36 0.93 -9.95
N GLY A 99 20.56 0.42 -10.26
CA GLY A 99 20.85 -0.17 -11.57
C GLY A 99 19.90 -1.32 -11.89
N MET A 100 19.77 -2.27 -10.96
CA MET A 100 18.87 -3.42 -11.13
C MET A 100 17.41 -3.01 -11.33
N ILE A 101 16.91 -2.08 -10.52
CA ILE A 101 15.51 -1.60 -10.61
C ILE A 101 15.30 -0.84 -11.92
N LEU A 102 16.25 -0.01 -12.34
CA LEU A 102 16.14 0.72 -13.60
C LEU A 102 16.15 -0.21 -14.81
N ASP A 103 16.96 -1.27 -14.79
CA ASP A 103 16.99 -2.28 -15.87
C ASP A 103 15.63 -3.00 -15.96
N TRP A 104 15.05 -3.35 -14.81
CA TRP A 104 13.69 -3.91 -14.74
C TRP A 104 12.61 -2.95 -15.24
N ILE A 105 12.70 -1.65 -14.93
CA ILE A 105 11.75 -0.66 -15.45
C ILE A 105 11.91 -0.51 -16.97
N THR A 106 13.15 -0.47 -17.46
CA THR A 106 13.45 -0.23 -18.87
C THR A 106 13.06 -1.42 -19.75
N GLY A 107 13.27 -2.64 -19.24
CA GLY A 107 12.89 -3.90 -19.88
C GLY A 107 11.63 -4.53 -19.27
N PHE A 108 10.70 -3.72 -18.75
CA PHE A 108 9.57 -4.23 -17.96
C PHE A 108 8.77 -5.29 -18.72
N PRO A 109 8.68 -6.54 -18.24
CA PRO A 109 8.15 -7.63 -19.06
C PRO A 109 6.63 -7.54 -19.27
N ASP A 110 6.16 -8.07 -20.40
CA ASP A 110 4.75 -8.03 -20.82
C ASP A 110 3.85 -8.93 -19.94
N GLU A 111 4.42 -9.98 -19.35
CA GLU A 111 3.74 -10.90 -18.45
C GLU A 111 3.54 -10.35 -17.03
N HIS A 112 4.19 -9.24 -16.68
CA HIS A 112 4.08 -8.61 -15.36
C HIS A 112 3.05 -7.47 -15.33
N ASP A 113 2.44 -7.30 -14.17
CA ASP A 113 1.34 -6.36 -13.93
C ASP A 113 1.83 -4.91 -13.78
N VAL A 114 1.02 -3.95 -14.25
CA VAL A 114 1.16 -2.53 -13.89
C VAL A 114 0.47 -2.31 -12.53
N ASP A 115 1.01 -2.97 -11.51
CA ASP A 115 0.45 -3.01 -10.15
C ASP A 115 1.43 -2.59 -9.06
N LEU A 116 0.97 -2.60 -7.80
CA LEU A 116 1.75 -2.17 -6.65
C LEU A 116 2.58 -3.29 -5.99
N PRO A 117 2.02 -4.43 -5.52
CA PRO A 117 2.77 -5.41 -4.73
C PRO A 117 3.96 -6.02 -5.46
N SER A 118 3.78 -6.37 -6.74
CA SER A 118 4.76 -7.15 -7.52
C SER A 118 4.80 -6.68 -8.97
N GLY A 119 4.76 -5.36 -9.14
CA GLY A 119 4.62 -4.72 -10.43
C GLY A 119 5.19 -3.31 -10.47
N LEU A 120 4.93 -2.65 -11.61
CA LEU A 120 5.57 -1.39 -11.98
C LEU A 120 5.33 -0.26 -10.97
N LEU A 121 4.13 -0.15 -10.38
CA LEU A 121 3.80 0.94 -9.46
C LEU A 121 4.61 0.84 -8.17
N GLY A 122 4.94 -0.37 -7.70
CA GLY A 122 5.85 -0.55 -6.57
C GLY A 122 7.24 0.03 -6.85
N LEU A 123 7.76 -0.20 -8.06
CA LEU A 123 9.01 0.43 -8.52
C LEU A 123 8.85 1.95 -8.66
N GLY A 124 7.65 2.43 -8.97
CA GLY A 124 7.30 3.85 -8.98
C GLY A 124 7.30 4.51 -7.62
N VAL A 125 6.81 3.84 -6.58
CA VAL A 125 6.94 4.34 -5.20
C VAL A 125 8.41 4.45 -4.81
N TYR A 126 9.22 3.46 -5.15
CA TYR A 126 10.67 3.49 -4.95
C TYR A 126 11.30 4.69 -5.67
N ALA A 127 11.01 4.85 -6.97
CA ALA A 127 11.52 5.93 -7.79
C ALA A 127 11.20 7.30 -7.21
N LEU A 128 9.93 7.59 -6.92
CA LEU A 128 9.48 8.88 -6.37
C LEU A 128 10.06 9.17 -4.98
N SER A 129 10.30 8.13 -4.18
CA SER A 129 10.88 8.25 -2.83
C SER A 129 12.40 8.43 -2.85
N HIS A 130 13.06 8.20 -3.98
CA HIS A 130 14.51 8.15 -4.09
C HIS A 130 15.16 9.48 -3.67
N PRO A 131 16.19 9.50 -2.80
CA PRO A 131 16.81 10.74 -2.31
C PRO A 131 17.48 11.55 -3.42
N GLU A 132 18.17 10.90 -4.37
CA GLU A 132 18.85 11.58 -5.47
C GLU A 132 17.88 12.02 -6.58
N PRO A 133 17.78 13.34 -6.86
CA PRO A 133 16.84 13.88 -7.86
C PRO A 133 17.02 13.31 -9.26
N ALA A 134 18.27 13.08 -9.70
CA ALA A 134 18.55 12.57 -11.04
C ALA A 134 18.06 11.12 -11.24
N VAL A 135 18.20 10.27 -10.21
CA VAL A 135 17.69 8.89 -10.24
C VAL A 135 16.16 8.90 -10.23
N ARG A 136 15.58 9.70 -9.34
CA ARG A 136 14.13 9.91 -9.22
C ARG A 136 13.50 10.33 -10.55
N GLU A 137 14.06 11.36 -11.18
CA GLU A 137 13.59 11.87 -12.48
C GLU A 137 13.68 10.78 -13.55
N LYS A 138 14.84 10.15 -13.70
CA LYS A 138 15.09 9.13 -14.73
C LYS A 138 14.13 7.94 -14.58
N MET A 139 14.03 7.35 -13.40
CA MET A 139 13.16 6.20 -13.16
C MET A 139 11.69 6.56 -13.35
N THR A 140 11.24 7.69 -12.79
CA THR A 140 9.84 8.12 -12.92
C THR A 140 9.47 8.36 -14.38
N ALA A 141 10.36 8.96 -15.18
CA ALA A 141 10.13 9.15 -16.61
C ALA A 141 9.97 7.82 -17.36
N GLN A 142 10.79 6.81 -17.04
CA GLN A 142 10.68 5.48 -17.64
C GLN A 142 9.40 4.75 -17.22
N ILE A 143 9.00 4.85 -15.94
CA ILE A 143 7.73 4.29 -15.47
C ILE A 143 6.55 4.88 -16.23
N ILE A 144 6.51 6.20 -16.43
CA ILE A 144 5.45 6.85 -17.21
C ILE A 144 5.42 6.33 -18.64
N THR A 145 6.58 6.14 -19.28
CA THR A 145 6.63 5.53 -20.62
C THR A 145 6.09 4.09 -20.63
N VAL A 146 6.40 3.27 -19.64
CA VAL A 146 5.82 1.91 -19.55
C VAL A 146 4.31 1.97 -19.33
N VAL A 147 3.81 2.87 -18.47
CA VAL A 147 2.36 3.06 -18.27
C VAL A 147 1.67 3.46 -19.59
N GLU A 148 2.23 4.39 -20.36
CA GLU A 148 1.68 4.79 -21.67
C GLU A 148 1.61 3.62 -22.65
N ASN A 149 2.62 2.75 -22.66
CA ASN A 149 2.68 1.59 -23.55
C ASN A 149 1.71 0.47 -23.14
N ARG A 150 1.45 0.32 -21.84
CA ARG A 150 0.66 -0.79 -21.27
C ARG A 150 -0.80 -0.43 -21.02
N ALA A 151 -1.13 0.85 -20.92
CA ALA A 151 -2.50 1.29 -20.74
C ALA A 151 -3.33 1.05 -22.01
N GLU A 152 -4.52 0.48 -21.82
CA GLU A 152 -5.55 0.39 -22.85
C GLU A 152 -6.53 1.55 -22.71
N ARG A 153 -7.27 1.83 -23.79
CA ARG A 153 -8.25 2.92 -23.85
C ARG A 153 -9.61 2.41 -24.34
N ASP A 154 -10.67 2.86 -23.69
CA ASP A 154 -12.04 2.83 -24.20
C ASP A 154 -12.63 4.25 -24.27
N GLU A 155 -13.93 4.38 -24.54
CA GLU A 155 -14.63 5.67 -24.64
C GLU A 155 -14.72 6.43 -23.31
N HIS A 156 -14.41 5.78 -22.18
CA HIS A 156 -14.48 6.35 -20.84
C HIS A 156 -13.11 6.71 -20.25
N GLY A 157 -12.01 6.23 -20.85
CA GLY A 157 -10.66 6.64 -20.50
C GLY A 157 -9.63 5.52 -20.54
N LEU A 158 -8.60 5.64 -19.69
CA LEU A 158 -7.48 4.70 -19.64
C LEU A 158 -7.64 3.69 -18.51
N PHE A 159 -7.22 2.46 -18.76
CA PHE A 159 -7.15 1.39 -17.76
C PHE A 159 -6.01 0.44 -18.06
N VAL A 160 -5.69 -0.43 -17.10
CA VAL A 160 -4.76 -1.54 -17.28
C VAL A 160 -5.49 -2.86 -17.02
N ARG A 161 -4.99 -3.94 -17.60
CA ARG A 161 -5.48 -5.30 -17.36
C ARG A 161 -4.49 -6.09 -16.54
N LEU A 162 -5.00 -7.08 -15.82
CA LEU A 162 -4.16 -8.13 -15.23
C LEU A 162 -3.41 -8.89 -16.33
N ALA A 163 -2.09 -8.88 -16.22
CA ALA A 163 -1.16 -9.54 -17.12
C ALA A 163 -1.17 -11.07 -16.91
N PRO A 164 -0.74 -11.84 -17.93
CA PRO A 164 -0.70 -13.31 -17.87
C PRO A 164 0.50 -13.84 -17.06
N TYR A 165 0.73 -13.33 -15.85
CA TYR A 165 1.81 -13.79 -14.98
C TYR A 165 1.71 -15.30 -14.71
N GLU A 166 2.83 -16.03 -14.79
CA GLU A 166 2.83 -17.51 -14.78
C GLU A 166 2.11 -18.09 -13.55
N ALA A 167 2.38 -17.55 -12.36
CA ALA A 167 1.73 -18.04 -11.15
C ALA A 167 0.21 -17.81 -11.17
N ARG A 168 -0.25 -16.71 -11.77
CA ARG A 168 -1.67 -16.38 -11.97
C ARG A 168 -2.29 -17.34 -12.99
N MET A 169 -1.64 -17.55 -14.14
CA MET A 169 -2.07 -18.51 -15.15
C MET A 169 -2.24 -19.93 -14.60
N ARG A 170 -1.38 -20.35 -13.65
CA ARG A 170 -1.46 -21.67 -13.02
C ARG A 170 -2.59 -21.79 -12.00
N THR A 171 -2.98 -20.70 -11.34
CA THR A 171 -3.81 -20.77 -10.12
C THR A 171 -5.17 -20.10 -10.27
N ARG A 172 -5.27 -19.08 -11.11
CA ARG A 172 -6.47 -18.30 -11.45
C ARG A 172 -6.39 -17.78 -12.91
N PRO A 173 -6.33 -18.67 -13.93
CA PRO A 173 -6.26 -18.23 -15.32
C PRO A 173 -7.48 -17.39 -15.75
N GLU A 174 -8.62 -17.58 -15.11
CA GLU A 174 -9.88 -16.88 -15.41
C GLU A 174 -9.84 -15.37 -15.13
N VAL A 175 -8.93 -14.90 -14.27
CA VAL A 175 -8.80 -13.45 -13.97
C VAL A 175 -7.82 -12.72 -14.87
N VAL A 176 -7.10 -13.43 -15.75
CA VAL A 176 -6.19 -12.78 -16.70
C VAL A 176 -6.98 -11.92 -17.66
N GLY A 177 -6.53 -10.69 -17.88
CA GLY A 177 -7.24 -9.70 -18.69
C GLY A 177 -8.35 -8.94 -17.96
N HIS A 178 -8.64 -9.26 -16.69
CA HIS A 178 -9.59 -8.50 -15.89
C HIS A 178 -9.11 -7.07 -15.67
N ARG A 179 -10.08 -6.16 -15.51
CA ARG A 179 -9.88 -4.74 -15.25
C ARG A 179 -10.22 -4.47 -13.80
N ASP A 180 -9.21 -4.63 -12.98
CA ASP A 180 -9.30 -4.50 -11.52
C ASP A 180 -9.39 -3.03 -11.10
N LEU A 181 -10.17 -2.76 -10.06
CA LEU A 181 -10.40 -1.39 -9.56
C LEU A 181 -9.61 -1.07 -8.29
N GLY A 182 -9.07 -2.09 -7.62
CA GLY A 182 -8.38 -1.97 -6.34
C GLY A 182 -7.07 -1.19 -6.38
N VAL A 183 -6.51 -0.90 -5.20
CA VAL A 183 -5.20 -0.24 -5.08
C VAL A 183 -4.06 -1.21 -5.35
N ALA A 184 -4.21 -2.47 -4.92
CA ALA A 184 -3.14 -3.45 -5.06
C ALA A 184 -2.84 -3.76 -6.53
N HIS A 185 -3.87 -4.09 -7.33
CA HIS A 185 -3.68 -4.55 -8.71
C HIS A 185 -4.49 -3.81 -9.78
N GLY A 186 -5.08 -2.67 -9.43
CA GLY A 186 -6.07 -2.03 -10.27
C GLY A 186 -5.90 -0.53 -10.46
N SER A 187 -6.92 0.06 -11.09
CA SER A 187 -6.91 1.46 -11.51
C SER A 187 -6.84 2.45 -10.34
N ALA A 188 -7.32 2.12 -9.14
CA ALA A 188 -7.15 3.02 -7.99
C ALA A 188 -5.67 3.18 -7.60
N GLY A 189 -4.87 2.12 -7.68
CA GLY A 189 -3.42 2.19 -7.45
C GLY A 189 -2.75 3.09 -8.49
N LEU A 190 -3.09 2.88 -9.77
CA LEU A 190 -2.59 3.70 -10.87
C LEU A 190 -2.99 5.18 -10.72
N VAL A 191 -4.23 5.47 -10.34
CA VAL A 191 -4.71 6.83 -10.05
C VAL A 191 -3.89 7.49 -8.95
N SER A 192 -3.68 6.81 -7.82
CA SER A 192 -2.91 7.37 -6.69
C SER A 192 -1.45 7.63 -7.07
N PHE A 193 -0.84 6.70 -7.82
CA PHE A 193 0.52 6.86 -8.32
C PHE A 193 0.65 8.03 -9.31
N LEU A 194 -0.23 8.12 -10.32
CA LEU A 194 -0.19 9.20 -11.31
C LEU A 194 -0.46 10.58 -10.69
N ALA A 195 -1.34 10.64 -9.68
CA ALA A 195 -1.54 11.84 -8.87
C ALA A 195 -0.27 12.22 -8.09
N SER A 196 0.47 11.24 -7.57
CA SER A 196 1.77 11.47 -6.92
C SER A 196 2.80 12.02 -7.92
N VAL A 197 2.85 11.47 -9.15
CA VAL A 197 3.72 12.01 -10.22
C VAL A 197 3.33 13.43 -10.60
N ALA A 198 2.04 13.74 -10.73
CA ALA A 198 1.55 15.09 -11.05
C ALA A 198 1.96 16.12 -9.98
N MET A 199 2.00 15.73 -8.70
CA MET A 199 2.41 16.59 -7.58
C MET A 199 3.93 16.63 -7.33
N SER A 200 4.70 15.77 -8.00
CA SER A 200 6.13 15.61 -7.74
C SER A 200 6.98 16.83 -8.14
N GLY A 201 6.50 17.66 -9.07
CA GLY A 201 7.29 18.75 -9.66
C GLY A 201 8.47 18.28 -10.52
N LEU A 202 8.50 17.00 -10.89
CA LEU A 202 9.44 16.46 -11.87
C LEU A 202 9.02 16.84 -13.30
N PRO A 203 9.92 16.79 -14.29
CA PRO A 203 9.57 16.99 -15.70
C PRO A 203 8.43 16.10 -16.21
N SER A 204 8.27 14.89 -15.64
CA SER A 204 7.18 13.97 -15.98
C SER A 204 5.80 14.35 -15.38
N ALA A 205 5.71 15.40 -14.57
CA ALA A 205 4.47 15.78 -13.87
C ALA A 205 3.31 16.05 -14.82
N GLN A 206 3.56 16.75 -15.94
CA GLN A 206 2.52 17.05 -16.93
C GLN A 206 1.97 15.78 -17.60
N ARG A 207 2.84 14.87 -18.04
CA ARG A 207 2.44 13.57 -18.59
C ARG A 207 1.67 12.74 -17.55
N GLY A 208 2.13 12.75 -16.29
CA GLY A 208 1.43 12.12 -15.18
C GLY A 208 0.01 12.68 -14.97
N ALA A 209 -0.17 14.00 -15.07
CA ALA A 209 -1.46 14.66 -14.93
C ALA A 209 -2.45 14.31 -16.07
N GLU A 210 -1.95 14.19 -17.31
CA GLU A 210 -2.77 13.79 -18.47
C GLU A 210 -3.26 12.35 -18.34
N LEU A 211 -2.36 11.42 -17.98
CA LEU A 211 -2.71 10.03 -17.71
C LEU A 211 -3.65 9.91 -16.51
N LEU A 212 -3.42 10.69 -15.45
CA LEU A 212 -4.29 10.74 -14.27
C LEU A 212 -5.71 11.10 -14.66
N SER A 213 -5.89 12.19 -15.40
CA SER A 213 -7.22 12.67 -15.82
C SER A 213 -7.99 11.57 -16.56
N SER A 214 -7.32 10.91 -17.51
CA SER A 214 -7.95 9.84 -18.30
C SER A 214 -8.21 8.57 -17.50
N THR A 215 -7.34 8.19 -16.56
CA THR A 215 -7.51 6.98 -15.73
C THR A 215 -8.58 7.19 -14.65
N LEU A 216 -8.62 8.39 -14.08
CA LEU A 216 -9.59 8.77 -13.06
C LEU A 216 -11.01 8.86 -13.64
N GLY A 217 -11.17 9.45 -14.83
CA GLY A 217 -12.45 9.44 -15.54
C GLY A 217 -12.95 8.02 -15.80
N TRP A 218 -12.05 7.12 -16.21
CA TRP A 218 -12.39 5.71 -16.39
C TRP A 218 -12.80 5.04 -15.07
N LEU A 219 -12.03 5.23 -13.99
CA LEU A 219 -12.33 4.67 -12.67
C LEU A 219 -13.71 5.12 -12.18
N MET A 220 -14.00 6.42 -12.23
CA MET A 220 -15.29 6.99 -11.81
C MET A 220 -16.46 6.41 -12.62
N HIS A 221 -16.25 6.14 -13.92
CA HIS A 221 -17.28 5.48 -14.75
C HIS A 221 -17.63 4.06 -14.27
N GLN A 222 -16.69 3.35 -13.61
CA GLN A 222 -16.91 2.00 -13.10
C GLN A 222 -17.70 1.94 -11.78
N ARG A 223 -18.20 3.07 -11.26
CA ARG A 223 -19.07 3.10 -10.09
C ARG A 223 -20.30 2.21 -10.29
N ARG A 224 -20.46 1.18 -9.47
CA ARG A 224 -21.59 0.24 -9.52
C ARG A 224 -22.04 -0.10 -8.09
N PRO A 225 -22.94 0.72 -7.51
CA PRO A 225 -23.39 0.50 -6.15
C PRO A 225 -24.13 -0.83 -5.99
N LEU A 226 -23.69 -1.67 -5.04
CA LEU A 226 -24.28 -2.98 -4.78
C LEU A 226 -24.04 -3.39 -3.32
N GLU A 227 -25.13 -3.63 -2.57
CA GLU A 227 -25.08 -4.11 -1.18
C GLU A 227 -24.15 -3.33 -0.22
N GLY A 228 -24.00 -2.01 -0.43
CA GLY A 228 -23.11 -1.15 0.37
C GLY A 228 -21.68 -1.02 -0.17
N THR A 229 -21.39 -1.66 -1.31
CA THR A 229 -20.23 -1.38 -2.16
C THR A 229 -20.53 -0.23 -3.10
N VAL A 230 -19.54 0.63 -3.39
CA VAL A 230 -19.61 1.65 -4.45
C VAL A 230 -18.84 1.21 -5.70
N TYR A 231 -17.65 0.65 -5.52
CA TYR A 231 -16.80 0.15 -6.59
C TYR A 231 -16.61 -1.37 -6.48
N PRO A 232 -16.90 -2.14 -7.56
CA PRO A 232 -16.71 -3.58 -7.56
C PRO A 232 -15.21 -3.94 -7.50
N HIS A 233 -14.92 -5.23 -7.36
CA HIS A 233 -13.54 -5.73 -7.38
C HIS A 233 -12.88 -5.50 -8.74
N SER A 234 -13.57 -5.91 -9.81
CA SER A 234 -13.23 -5.64 -11.21
C SER A 234 -14.47 -5.28 -12.02
N VAL A 235 -14.27 -4.80 -13.26
CA VAL A 235 -15.37 -4.55 -14.21
C VAL A 235 -16.11 -5.85 -14.56
N GLU A 236 -15.38 -6.96 -14.59
CA GLU A 236 -15.90 -8.29 -14.90
C GLU A 236 -16.76 -8.83 -13.75
N SER A 237 -16.43 -8.52 -12.49
CA SER A 237 -17.19 -8.91 -11.31
C SER A 237 -18.22 -7.86 -10.86
N ARG A 238 -18.69 -6.97 -11.75
CA ARG A 238 -19.54 -5.81 -11.40
C ARG A 238 -20.89 -6.12 -10.75
N TYR A 239 -21.29 -7.38 -10.76
CA TYR A 239 -22.54 -7.87 -10.14
C TYR A 239 -22.30 -8.54 -8.78
N GLU A 240 -21.09 -8.43 -8.24
CA GLU A 240 -20.72 -8.93 -6.92
C GLU A 240 -20.18 -7.78 -6.05
N PRO A 241 -20.59 -7.70 -4.78
CA PRO A 241 -20.07 -6.68 -3.88
C PRO A 241 -18.59 -6.95 -3.58
N SER A 242 -17.77 -5.90 -3.57
CA SER A 242 -16.37 -6.00 -3.18
C SER A 242 -16.26 -6.12 -1.66
N ARG A 243 -15.18 -6.73 -1.18
CA ARG A 243 -14.83 -6.70 0.25
C ARG A 243 -14.49 -5.27 0.69
N SER A 244 -14.62 -4.97 1.98
CA SER A 244 -14.06 -3.74 2.55
C SER A 244 -12.59 -3.97 2.84
N ALA A 245 -11.72 -3.62 1.90
CA ALA A 245 -10.27 -3.74 2.06
C ALA A 245 -9.53 -2.57 1.39
N TRP A 246 -8.27 -2.38 1.79
CA TRP A 246 -7.36 -1.49 1.09
C TRP A 246 -7.01 -2.03 -0.31
N CYS A 247 -6.65 -3.33 -0.40
CA CYS A 247 -6.18 -3.90 -1.66
C CYS A 247 -7.26 -3.89 -2.76
N TYR A 248 -8.50 -4.21 -2.40
CA TYR A 248 -9.68 -4.18 -3.26
C TYR A 248 -10.92 -3.75 -2.49
N GLY A 249 -11.49 -2.63 -2.91
CA GLY A 249 -12.76 -2.12 -2.39
C GLY A 249 -12.72 -0.63 -2.07
N ASP A 250 -13.86 -0.15 -1.57
CA ASP A 250 -14.12 1.26 -1.31
C ASP A 250 -13.07 1.94 -0.40
N PRO A 251 -12.50 1.32 0.66
CA PRO A 251 -11.46 1.96 1.47
C PRO A 251 -10.23 2.40 0.66
N GLY A 252 -9.69 1.51 -0.17
CA GLY A 252 -8.54 1.83 -1.03
C GLY A 252 -8.90 2.85 -2.10
N VAL A 253 -10.06 2.67 -2.75
CA VAL A 253 -10.54 3.59 -3.80
C VAL A 253 -10.74 5.01 -3.26
N ALA A 254 -11.34 5.16 -2.08
CA ALA A 254 -11.53 6.46 -1.45
C ALA A 254 -10.20 7.18 -1.17
N MET A 255 -9.20 6.46 -0.66
CA MET A 255 -7.87 7.04 -0.41
C MET A 255 -7.17 7.45 -1.71
N ALA A 256 -7.24 6.62 -2.75
CA ALA A 256 -6.68 6.96 -4.06
C ALA A 256 -7.37 8.21 -4.67
N MET A 257 -8.70 8.30 -4.57
CA MET A 257 -9.45 9.48 -5.03
C MET A 257 -9.12 10.72 -4.21
N ALA A 258 -8.84 10.60 -2.91
CA ALA A 258 -8.37 11.73 -2.09
C ALA A 258 -7.01 12.26 -2.58
N VAL A 259 -6.08 11.37 -2.92
CA VAL A 259 -4.79 11.75 -3.51
C VAL A 259 -5.00 12.46 -4.84
N ALA A 260 -5.89 11.94 -5.70
CA ALA A 260 -6.22 12.55 -6.98
C ALA A 260 -6.94 13.91 -6.85
N ALA A 261 -7.82 14.07 -5.86
CA ALA A 261 -8.48 15.33 -5.56
C ALA A 261 -7.47 16.42 -5.22
N ARG A 262 -6.44 16.09 -4.42
CA ARG A 262 -5.35 17.02 -4.10
C ARG A 262 -4.51 17.39 -5.33
N ALA A 263 -4.19 16.41 -6.18
CA ALA A 263 -3.42 16.66 -7.39
C ALA A 263 -4.15 17.54 -8.41
N THR A 264 -5.47 17.37 -8.54
CA THR A 264 -6.29 18.08 -9.52
C THR A 264 -6.93 19.36 -9.00
N GLY A 265 -7.06 19.52 -7.68
CA GLY A 265 -7.85 20.59 -7.06
C GLY A 265 -9.35 20.46 -7.31
N SER A 266 -9.85 19.32 -7.80
CA SER A 266 -11.24 19.14 -8.19
C SER A 266 -12.14 18.87 -6.98
N ALA A 267 -13.11 19.77 -6.76
CA ALA A 267 -14.14 19.61 -5.74
C ALA A 267 -15.07 18.42 -6.02
N GLU A 268 -15.29 18.08 -7.30
CA GLU A 268 -16.11 16.91 -7.68
C GLU A 268 -15.44 15.60 -7.25
N ILE A 269 -14.14 15.46 -7.53
CA ILE A 269 -13.37 14.28 -7.15
C ILE A 269 -13.27 14.19 -5.62
N ALA A 270 -13.09 15.32 -4.93
CA ALA A 270 -13.10 15.37 -3.47
C ALA A 270 -14.45 14.93 -2.87
N ALA A 271 -15.56 15.37 -3.48
CA ALA A 271 -16.91 14.98 -3.06
C ALA A 271 -17.16 13.48 -3.29
N GLU A 272 -16.74 12.94 -4.43
CA GLU A 272 -16.85 11.51 -4.72
C GLU A 272 -16.02 10.68 -3.73
N ALA A 273 -14.76 11.06 -3.46
CA ALA A 273 -13.91 10.38 -2.48
C ALA A 273 -14.60 10.31 -1.10
N ARG A 274 -15.24 11.42 -0.67
CA ARG A 274 -16.01 11.47 0.58
C ARG A 274 -17.23 10.55 0.57
N VAL A 275 -17.95 10.47 -0.55
CA VAL A 275 -19.11 9.57 -0.71
C VAL A 275 -18.67 8.11 -0.58
N VAL A 276 -17.59 7.73 -1.26
CA VAL A 276 -17.02 6.37 -1.20
C VAL A 276 -16.54 6.06 0.21
N ALA A 277 -15.84 7.00 0.85
CA ALA A 277 -15.36 6.83 2.22
C ALA A 277 -16.51 6.61 3.21
N ARG A 278 -17.57 7.42 3.11
CA ARG A 278 -18.74 7.27 3.98
C ARG A 278 -19.47 5.95 3.72
N ALA A 279 -19.58 5.51 2.46
CA ALA A 279 -20.15 4.20 2.14
C ALA A 279 -19.35 3.06 2.78
N ALA A 280 -18.01 3.13 2.75
CA ALA A 280 -17.15 2.15 3.41
C ALA A 280 -17.31 2.15 4.94
N ILE A 281 -17.38 3.32 5.57
CA ILE A 281 -17.51 3.48 7.04
C ILE A 281 -18.88 3.02 7.54
N THR A 282 -19.93 3.34 6.81
CA THR A 282 -21.32 3.01 7.19
C THR A 282 -21.73 1.60 6.78
N ARG A 283 -20.86 0.84 6.10
CA ARG A 283 -21.15 -0.52 5.69
C ARG A 283 -21.30 -1.42 6.93
N PRO A 284 -22.40 -2.18 7.06
CA PRO A 284 -22.56 -3.14 8.16
C PRO A 284 -21.37 -4.12 8.20
N PRO A 285 -20.79 -4.40 9.38
CA PRO A 285 -19.62 -5.29 9.48
C PRO A 285 -19.81 -6.67 8.86
N GLU A 286 -21.02 -7.22 8.91
CA GLU A 286 -21.37 -8.52 8.34
C GLU A 286 -21.28 -8.52 6.81
N ARG A 287 -21.35 -7.34 6.17
CA ARG A 287 -21.19 -7.13 4.73
C ARG A 287 -19.78 -6.67 4.34
N ALA A 288 -18.90 -6.42 5.31
CA ALA A 288 -17.53 -5.99 5.05
C ALA A 288 -16.64 -7.13 4.51
N ARG A 289 -17.04 -8.40 4.72
CA ARG A 289 -16.29 -9.59 4.26
C ARG A 289 -14.85 -9.63 4.81
N VAL A 290 -14.69 -9.21 6.06
CA VAL A 290 -13.42 -9.24 6.81
C VAL A 290 -13.33 -10.54 7.59
N LEU A 291 -12.22 -11.26 7.43
CA LEU A 291 -12.04 -12.61 7.97
C LEU A 291 -10.89 -12.71 8.97
N ASP A 292 -10.00 -11.72 9.02
CA ASP A 292 -8.85 -11.67 9.90
C ASP A 292 -8.48 -10.23 10.27
N ALA A 293 -7.37 -10.08 10.99
CA ALA A 293 -6.88 -8.81 11.49
C ALA A 293 -5.88 -8.11 10.55
N CYS A 294 -5.47 -8.67 9.40
CA CYS A 294 -4.32 -8.15 8.64
C CYS A 294 -4.52 -6.72 8.09
N LEU A 295 -3.42 -6.10 7.66
CA LEU A 295 -3.43 -4.74 7.12
C LEU A 295 -3.97 -4.69 5.68
N CYS A 296 -3.58 -5.64 4.83
CA CYS A 296 -3.93 -5.67 3.41
C CYS A 296 -5.45 -5.66 3.19
N HIS A 297 -6.15 -6.48 3.97
CA HIS A 297 -7.56 -6.75 3.74
C HIS A 297 -8.35 -7.19 4.97
N GLY A 298 -7.79 -6.99 6.15
CA GLY A 298 -8.39 -7.32 7.43
C GLY A 298 -8.76 -6.09 8.26
N ALA A 299 -9.08 -6.34 9.53
CA ALA A 299 -9.52 -5.30 10.45
C ALA A 299 -8.49 -4.19 10.67
N ALA A 300 -7.17 -4.47 10.67
CA ALA A 300 -6.14 -3.44 10.82
C ALA A 300 -6.15 -2.46 9.65
N GLY A 301 -6.37 -2.94 8.41
CA GLY A 301 -6.55 -2.07 7.24
C GLY A 301 -7.72 -1.11 7.39
N LEU A 302 -8.81 -1.58 7.99
CA LEU A 302 -9.99 -0.75 8.27
C LEU A 302 -9.77 0.22 9.43
N VAL A 303 -9.06 -0.17 10.49
CA VAL A 303 -8.65 0.77 11.55
C VAL A 303 -7.80 1.90 10.97
N TRP A 304 -6.79 1.56 10.15
CA TRP A 304 -5.96 2.55 9.48
C TRP A 304 -6.79 3.47 8.57
N PHE A 305 -7.62 2.90 7.69
CA PHE A 305 -8.52 3.67 6.83
C PHE A 305 -9.44 4.60 7.65
N GLY A 306 -10.00 4.14 8.76
CA GLY A 306 -10.82 4.96 9.65
C GLY A 306 -10.05 6.16 10.21
N CYS A 307 -8.80 5.97 10.64
CA CYS A 307 -7.95 7.06 11.12
C CYS A 307 -7.72 8.11 10.01
N MET A 308 -7.37 7.64 8.81
CA MET A 308 -7.17 8.52 7.65
C MET A 308 -8.45 9.25 7.26
N ALA A 309 -9.58 8.54 7.26
CA ALA A 309 -10.87 9.09 6.89
C ALA A 309 -11.39 10.13 7.89
N GLY A 310 -11.13 9.92 9.18
CA GLY A 310 -11.43 10.88 10.23
C GLY A 310 -10.66 12.18 10.04
N ALA A 311 -9.36 12.08 9.74
CA ALA A 311 -8.51 13.24 9.48
C ALA A 311 -8.89 13.98 8.19
N GLU A 312 -9.22 13.26 7.11
CA GLU A 312 -9.50 13.85 5.79
C GLU A 312 -10.93 14.42 5.68
N TRP A 313 -11.95 13.72 6.19
CA TRP A 313 -13.35 14.06 5.91
C TRP A 313 -14.21 14.37 7.14
N ASN A 314 -13.68 14.19 8.36
CA ASN A 314 -14.37 14.42 9.63
C ASN A 314 -15.79 13.81 9.65
N LEU A 315 -15.92 12.55 9.23
CA LEU A 315 -17.19 11.84 9.19
C LEU A 315 -17.62 11.43 10.62
N PRO A 316 -18.87 11.70 11.03
CA PRO A 316 -19.31 11.43 12.40
C PRO A 316 -19.31 9.93 12.74
N GLU A 317 -19.51 9.06 11.74
CA GLU A 317 -19.55 7.61 11.91
C GLU A 317 -18.15 6.97 12.09
N THR A 318 -17.07 7.74 11.87
CA THR A 318 -15.69 7.22 11.92
C THR A 318 -15.32 6.64 13.28
N ALA A 319 -15.77 7.26 14.38
CA ALA A 319 -15.41 6.81 15.72
C ALA A 319 -15.95 5.40 16.02
N ASP A 320 -17.23 5.16 15.70
CA ASP A 320 -17.87 3.86 15.88
C ASP A 320 -17.26 2.79 14.97
N PHE A 321 -16.93 3.17 13.74
CA PHE A 321 -16.24 2.28 12.80
C PHE A 321 -14.86 1.84 13.30
N ILE A 322 -14.04 2.78 13.78
CA ILE A 322 -12.74 2.47 14.38
C ILE A 322 -12.92 1.61 15.64
N HIS A 323 -13.88 1.94 16.50
CA HIS A 323 -14.17 1.17 17.72
C HIS A 323 -14.51 -0.28 17.39
N HIS A 324 -15.36 -0.50 16.39
CA HIS A 324 -15.74 -1.85 15.97
C HIS A 324 -14.53 -2.67 15.51
N TRP A 325 -13.74 -2.16 14.56
CA TRP A 325 -12.63 -2.92 13.98
C TRP A 325 -11.43 -3.07 14.93
N SER A 326 -11.14 -2.08 15.76
CA SER A 326 -10.14 -2.25 16.83
C SER A 326 -10.63 -3.28 17.87
N GLY A 327 -11.91 -3.23 18.25
CA GLY A 327 -12.55 -4.22 19.12
C GLY A 327 -12.46 -5.65 18.58
N TYR A 328 -12.64 -5.83 17.27
CA TYR A 328 -12.45 -7.12 16.60
C TYR A 328 -11.01 -7.65 16.76
N ILE A 329 -9.99 -6.79 16.61
CA ILE A 329 -8.59 -7.19 16.81
C ILE A 329 -8.35 -7.56 18.29
N HIS A 330 -8.88 -6.78 19.23
CA HIS A 330 -8.79 -7.09 20.67
C HIS A 330 -9.42 -8.44 21.00
N GLN A 331 -10.59 -8.75 20.42
CA GLN A 331 -11.27 -10.03 20.64
C GLN A 331 -10.46 -11.20 20.09
N GLN A 332 -10.01 -11.12 18.84
CA GLN A 332 -9.15 -12.13 18.22
C GLN A 332 -7.88 -12.37 19.04
N ARG A 333 -7.24 -11.30 19.53
CA ARG A 333 -6.02 -11.43 20.35
C ARG A 333 -6.28 -12.01 21.75
N ALA A 334 -7.48 -11.81 22.30
CA ALA A 334 -7.87 -12.38 23.59
C ALA A 334 -8.01 -13.91 23.51
N ASP A 335 -8.38 -14.44 22.34
CA ASP A 335 -8.50 -15.88 22.09
C ASP A 335 -7.13 -16.56 21.84
N GLY A 336 -6.08 -15.78 21.55
CA GLY A 336 -4.71 -16.27 21.37
C GLY A 336 -3.90 -15.41 20.40
N PRO A 337 -2.72 -15.89 19.97
CA PRO A 337 -1.97 -15.25 18.89
C PRO A 337 -2.84 -15.12 17.62
N LEU A 338 -2.68 -14.01 16.90
CA LEU A 338 -3.48 -13.72 15.70
C LEU A 338 -3.15 -14.72 14.58
N HIS A 339 -4.17 -15.11 13.81
CA HIS A 339 -3.98 -15.93 12.62
C HIS A 339 -4.60 -15.23 11.41
N TYR A 340 -3.99 -15.44 10.26
CA TYR A 340 -4.28 -14.70 9.04
C TYR A 340 -4.66 -15.64 7.91
N LEU A 341 -5.65 -15.25 7.12
CA LEU A 341 -6.16 -16.07 6.04
C LEU A 341 -5.19 -16.00 4.85
N VAL A 342 -4.52 -17.12 4.60
CA VAL A 342 -3.71 -17.32 3.40
C VAL A 342 -4.26 -18.48 2.58
N ARG A 343 -3.67 -18.74 1.41
CA ARG A 343 -4.05 -19.89 0.59
C ARG A 343 -3.71 -21.19 1.33
N GLY A 344 -4.74 -21.88 1.83
CA GLY A 344 -4.59 -23.12 2.58
C GLY A 344 -5.21 -23.09 3.98
N GLY A 345 -5.62 -21.92 4.46
CA GLY A 345 -6.27 -21.76 5.76
C GLY A 345 -5.73 -20.57 6.54
N PHE A 346 -5.89 -20.64 7.85
CA PHE A 346 -5.39 -19.63 8.78
C PHE A 346 -4.01 -20.02 9.31
N HIS A 347 -3.04 -19.12 9.23
CA HIS A 347 -1.65 -19.35 9.64
C HIS A 347 -1.10 -18.17 10.46
N ARG A 348 -0.03 -18.41 11.23
CA ARG A 348 0.76 -17.33 11.81
C ARG A 348 1.57 -16.65 10.72
N ASP A 349 1.58 -15.33 10.73
CA ASP A 349 2.34 -14.48 9.82
C ASP A 349 2.78 -13.22 10.58
N HIS A 350 4.00 -12.76 10.33
CA HIS A 350 4.59 -11.60 11.00
C HIS A 350 4.88 -10.44 10.03
N SER A 351 4.50 -10.57 8.76
CA SER A 351 4.76 -9.58 7.71
C SER A 351 3.97 -8.28 7.90
N PHE A 352 4.39 -7.26 7.17
CA PHE A 352 3.72 -5.96 7.15
C PHE A 352 2.30 -6.01 6.55
N LEU A 353 2.09 -6.71 5.43
CA LEU A 353 0.78 -6.70 4.75
C LEU A 353 -0.21 -7.68 5.36
N GLU A 354 0.25 -8.89 5.66
CA GLU A 354 -0.62 -10.02 5.97
C GLU A 354 -0.47 -10.51 7.42
N GLY A 355 0.45 -9.93 8.20
CA GLY A 355 0.81 -10.44 9.52
C GLY A 355 0.79 -9.42 10.67
N ASP A 356 1.38 -9.86 11.78
CA ASP A 356 1.41 -9.15 13.07
C ASP A 356 1.91 -7.70 12.97
N LEU A 357 2.97 -7.44 12.19
CA LEU A 357 3.56 -6.10 12.08
C LEU A 357 2.60 -5.07 11.48
N GLY A 358 1.79 -5.46 10.50
CA GLY A 358 0.75 -4.59 9.94
C GLY A 358 -0.32 -4.22 10.97
N VAL A 359 -0.70 -5.18 11.81
CA VAL A 359 -1.67 -4.96 12.89
C VAL A 359 -1.13 -4.01 13.95
N ALA A 360 0.12 -4.24 14.39
CA ALA A 360 0.80 -3.38 15.36
C ALA A 360 0.88 -1.93 14.85
N LEU A 361 1.22 -1.72 13.57
CA LEU A 361 1.32 -0.40 12.95
C LEU A 361 -0.02 0.33 12.83
N ALA A 362 -1.11 -0.37 12.51
CA ALA A 362 -2.43 0.23 12.47
C ALA A 362 -2.89 0.70 13.86
N LEU A 363 -2.67 -0.13 14.89
CA LEU A 363 -2.98 0.21 16.28
C LEU A 363 -2.10 1.33 16.83
N LEU A 364 -0.82 1.39 16.43
CA LEU A 364 0.08 2.50 16.75
C LEU A 364 -0.42 3.81 16.13
N THR A 365 -0.85 3.77 14.86
CA THR A 365 -1.44 4.92 14.16
C THR A 365 -2.68 5.41 14.90
N LEU A 366 -3.60 4.51 15.25
CA LEU A 366 -4.79 4.82 16.04
C LEU A 366 -4.44 5.45 17.40
N SER A 367 -3.44 4.91 18.09
CA SER A 367 -3.08 5.32 19.45
C SER A 367 -2.40 6.69 19.51
N THR A 368 -1.65 7.04 18.47
CA THR A 368 -0.82 8.25 18.47
C THR A 368 -1.34 9.36 17.57
N GLY A 369 -2.28 9.06 16.66
CA GLY A 369 -2.77 10.00 15.66
C GLY A 369 -1.70 10.48 14.68
N ARG A 370 -0.50 9.88 14.70
CA ARG A 370 0.59 10.26 13.82
C ARG A 370 0.39 9.61 12.45
N PRO A 371 0.45 10.37 11.35
CA PRO A 371 0.40 9.80 10.01
C PRO A 371 1.57 8.83 9.78
N PRO A 372 1.30 7.60 9.31
CA PRO A 372 2.34 6.61 9.07
C PRO A 372 3.18 6.94 7.83
N ILE A 373 4.50 6.75 7.89
CA ILE A 373 5.37 6.87 6.71
C ILE A 373 5.10 5.80 5.66
N TRP A 374 4.64 4.62 6.09
CA TRP A 374 4.30 3.53 5.18
C TRP A 374 3.00 3.77 4.42
N GLY A 375 2.24 4.83 4.72
CA GLY A 375 1.05 5.21 3.94
C GLY A 375 1.37 5.45 2.45
N GLU A 376 2.58 5.93 2.14
CA GLU A 376 3.05 6.14 0.77
C GLU A 376 3.40 4.81 0.08
N ARG A 377 3.94 3.83 0.83
CA ARG A 377 4.19 2.45 0.35
C ARG A 377 2.88 1.78 -0.07
N MET A 378 1.79 2.13 0.60
CA MET A 378 0.45 1.61 0.35
C MET A 378 -0.34 2.42 -0.68
N LEU A 379 0.24 3.49 -1.27
CA LEU A 379 -0.49 4.44 -2.13
C LEU A 379 -1.78 4.98 -1.48
N GLY A 380 -1.89 4.94 -0.14
CA GLY A 380 -2.99 5.54 0.63
C GLY A 380 -2.77 7.03 0.88
N SER A 381 -1.54 7.49 0.70
CA SER A 381 -1.15 8.90 0.68
C SER A 381 -0.25 9.18 -0.54
N ALA A 382 -0.11 10.46 -0.89
CA ALA A 382 0.74 10.87 -2.00
C ALA A 382 2.21 10.49 -1.73
N VAL A 383 2.88 9.91 -2.73
CA VAL A 383 4.33 9.68 -2.68
C VAL A 383 5.02 10.94 -3.19
N LEU A 384 5.51 11.76 -2.27
CA LEU A 384 6.15 13.03 -2.63
C LEU A 384 7.67 12.94 -2.49
N PRO A 385 8.41 13.60 -3.40
CA PRO A 385 9.80 13.97 -3.20
C PRO A 385 10.11 14.44 -1.77
N PRO A 386 11.24 14.05 -1.16
CA PRO A 386 11.63 14.49 0.18
C PRO A 386 11.48 15.99 0.40
N GLU A 387 11.85 16.81 -0.59
CA GLU A 387 11.80 18.27 -0.54
C GLU A 387 10.38 18.88 -0.65
N ARG A 388 9.36 18.06 -0.97
CA ARG A 388 7.96 18.47 -1.10
C ARG A 388 7.03 17.86 -0.05
N ARG A 389 7.58 17.09 0.89
CA ARG A 389 6.80 16.52 1.99
C ARG A 389 6.42 17.62 3.00
N PRO A 390 5.22 17.55 3.59
CA PRO A 390 4.75 18.51 4.58
C PRO A 390 5.54 18.49 5.88
#